data_AF-T0M2A3-F1
#
_entry.id   AF-T0M2A3-F1
#
_cell.length_a   1.000
_cell.length_b   1.000
_cell.length_c   1.000
_cell.angle_alpha   90.00
_cell.angle_beta   90.00
_cell.angle_gamma   90.00
#
_symmetry.space_group_name_H-M   'P 1'
#
loop_
_entity.id
_entity.type
_entity.pdbx_description
1 polymer ?
#
loop_
_entity_poly.entity_id
_entity_poly.type
_entity_poly.pdbx_seq_one_letter_code
_entity_poly.pdbx_strand_id
1 'polypeptide(L)'
;MLEIKSSQGNYTVSSEAIIKHFNNVMDRNFDTRGLIREFTAFVSEIYKNIGDISSETASEIVGIVNYVDSFLNIIYPKKSLNTDIMDLVIEIRNRARSEKNYALSDYIRKKLEEQNIYIEDNGEKTIWWIKN
;
A
#
# COMPACT_ATOMS: atom_id res chain seq x y z
N MET A 1 0.27 -1.96 -9.54
CA MET A 1 -0.33 -0.61 -9.44
C MET A 1 -1.50 -0.61 -10.42
N LEU A 2 -2.71 -0.22 -10.02
CA LEU A 2 -3.80 -0.07 -10.99
C LEU A 2 -3.48 1.20 -11.80
N GLU A 3 -3.07 1.02 -13.05
CA GLU A 3 -2.85 2.13 -13.97
C GLU A 3 -4.20 2.64 -14.44
N ILE A 4 -4.47 3.92 -14.19
CA ILE A 4 -5.64 4.61 -14.71
C ILE A 4 -5.37 4.82 -16.20
N LYS A 5 -6.02 3.99 -17.04
CA LYS A 5 -5.78 3.93 -18.50
C LYS A 5 -6.76 4.76 -19.31
N SER A 6 -7.73 5.45 -18.70
CA SER A 6 -8.76 6.17 -19.45
C SER A 6 -8.51 7.69 -19.47
N SER A 7 -8.56 8.25 -20.68
CA SER A 7 -8.62 9.69 -20.95
C SER A 7 -10.04 10.25 -20.79
N GLN A 8 -11.03 9.40 -20.55
CA GLN A 8 -12.43 9.78 -20.31
C GLN A 8 -13.00 8.92 -19.19
N GLY A 9 -13.50 9.58 -18.15
CA GLY A 9 -14.21 9.01 -17.03
C GLY A 9 -15.23 10.01 -16.52
N ASN A 10 -16.44 9.57 -16.20
CA ASN A 10 -17.55 10.45 -15.81
C ASN A 10 -17.58 10.72 -14.31
N TYR A 11 -16.89 9.91 -13.51
CA TYR A 11 -16.72 10.18 -12.09
C TYR A 11 -15.80 11.39 -11.90
N THR A 12 -16.30 12.38 -11.18
CA THR A 12 -15.59 13.63 -10.90
C THR A 12 -15.60 13.91 -9.40
N VAL A 13 -14.56 14.60 -8.94
CA VAL A 13 -14.46 15.11 -7.58
C VAL A 13 -14.13 16.60 -7.65
N SER A 14 -14.35 17.31 -6.55
CA SER A 14 -13.82 18.66 -6.38
C SER A 14 -12.94 18.67 -5.14
N SER A 15 -11.64 18.77 -5.37
CA SER A 15 -10.63 18.88 -4.32
C SER A 15 -10.92 20.02 -3.35
N GLU A 16 -11.33 21.20 -3.85
CA GLU A 16 -11.71 22.34 -3.02
C GLU A 16 -12.89 22.00 -2.09
N ALA A 17 -13.97 21.43 -2.63
CA ALA A 17 -15.17 21.12 -1.85
C ALA A 17 -14.88 20.06 -0.78
N ILE A 18 -14.12 19.03 -1.12
CA ILE A 18 -13.80 17.92 -0.21
C ILE A 18 -12.83 18.39 0.89
N ILE A 19 -11.78 19.15 0.54
CA ILE A 19 -10.84 19.70 1.53
C ILE A 19 -11.57 20.63 2.49
N LYS A 20 -12.46 21.50 1.98
CA LYS A 20 -13.30 22.36 2.82
C LYS A 20 -14.18 21.55 3.77
N HIS A 21 -14.76 20.45 3.30
CA HIS A 21 -15.56 19.55 4.14
C HIS A 21 -14.71 18.93 5.26
N PHE A 22 -13.54 18.38 4.94
CA PHE A 22 -12.62 17.81 5.92
C PHE A 22 -12.14 18.84 6.95
N ASN A 23 -11.89 20.08 6.54
CA ASN A 23 -11.56 21.16 7.47
C ASN A 23 -12.69 21.45 8.45
N ASN A 24 -13.95 21.49 7.97
CA ASN A 24 -15.10 21.69 8.85
C ASN A 24 -15.28 20.57 9.89
N VAL A 25 -14.84 19.34 9.58
CA VAL A 25 -14.82 18.23 10.56
C VAL A 25 -13.73 18.48 11.60
N MET A 26 -12.52 18.85 11.16
CA MET A 26 -11.39 19.11 12.04
C MET A 26 -11.60 20.34 12.93
N ASP A 27 -12.31 21.36 12.46
CA ASP A 27 -12.66 22.54 13.25
C ASP A 27 -13.55 22.20 14.47
N ARG A 28 -14.17 21.02 14.49
CA ARG A 28 -14.92 20.50 15.64
C ARG A 28 -13.99 19.79 16.62
N ASN A 29 -13.23 20.58 17.40
CA ASN A 29 -12.32 20.06 18.44
C ASN A 29 -11.31 19.01 17.92
N PHE A 30 -10.75 19.20 16.73
CA PHE A 30 -9.81 18.26 16.11
C PHE A 30 -10.37 16.82 16.03
N ASP A 31 -11.60 16.67 15.51
CA ASP A 31 -12.27 15.38 15.36
C ASP A 31 -11.60 14.50 14.27
N THR A 32 -10.41 13.99 14.58
CA THR A 32 -9.65 13.07 13.74
C THR A 32 -10.41 11.77 13.47
N ARG A 33 -11.23 11.32 14.43
CA ARG A 33 -12.05 10.12 14.27
C ARG A 33 -13.13 10.33 13.21
N GLY A 34 -13.82 11.47 13.26
CA GLY A 34 -14.78 11.91 12.26
C GLY A 34 -14.12 12.03 10.89
N LEU A 35 -12.96 12.67 10.83
CA LEU A 35 -12.19 12.83 9.60
C LEU A 35 -11.80 11.47 8.99
N ILE A 36 -11.25 10.54 9.79
CA ILE A 36 -10.86 9.21 9.31
C ILE A 36 -12.08 8.45 8.77
N ARG A 37 -13.24 8.54 9.44
CA ARG A 37 -14.48 7.91 8.94
C ARG A 37 -14.90 8.46 7.58
N GLU A 38 -14.86 9.78 7.40
CA GLU A 38 -15.26 10.40 6.14
C GLU A 38 -14.22 10.18 5.04
N PHE A 39 -12.93 10.22 5.38
CA PHE A 39 -11.84 9.90 4.48
C PHE A 39 -11.90 8.45 3.99
N THR A 40 -12.15 7.48 4.87
CA THR A 40 -12.31 6.07 4.47
C THR A 40 -13.56 5.85 3.60
N ALA A 41 -14.64 6.59 3.83
CA ALA A 41 -15.81 6.57 2.94
C ALA A 41 -15.49 7.16 1.55
N PHE A 42 -14.74 8.26 1.50
CA PHE A 42 -14.26 8.86 0.26
C PHE A 42 -13.38 7.90 -0.55
N VAL A 43 -12.39 7.26 0.09
CA VAL A 43 -11.54 6.24 -0.53
C VAL A 43 -12.38 5.07 -1.05
N SER A 44 -13.38 4.62 -0.28
CA SER A 44 -14.28 3.55 -0.72
C SER A 44 -15.08 3.94 -1.96
N GLU A 45 -15.50 5.18 -2.09
CA GLU A 45 -16.20 5.68 -3.27
C GLU A 45 -15.29 5.74 -4.51
N ILE A 46 -14.03 6.15 -4.33
CA ILE A 46 -13.02 6.08 -5.39
C ILE A 46 -12.85 4.64 -5.88
N TYR A 47 -12.74 3.66 -4.97
CA TYR A 47 -12.57 2.26 -5.35
C TYR A 47 -13.74 1.71 -6.17
N LYS A 48 -14.99 2.10 -5.85
CA LYS A 48 -16.17 1.69 -6.65
C LYS A 48 -16.13 2.25 -8.07
N ASN A 49 -15.60 3.45 -8.23
CA ASN A 49 -15.59 4.19 -9.50
C ASN A 49 -14.23 4.13 -10.21
N ILE A 50 -13.28 3.30 -9.76
CA ILE A 50 -11.89 3.33 -10.22
C ILE A 50 -11.73 3.15 -11.74
N GLY A 51 -12.65 2.43 -12.38
CA GLY A 51 -12.67 2.23 -13.84
C GLY A 51 -13.23 3.40 -14.66
N ASP A 52 -13.87 4.37 -14.01
CA ASP A 52 -14.54 5.53 -14.62
C ASP A 52 -13.90 6.86 -14.16
N ILE A 53 -12.65 6.81 -13.71
CA ILE A 53 -11.86 7.98 -13.29
C ILE A 53 -10.93 8.40 -14.41
N SER A 54 -11.00 9.67 -14.81
CA SER A 54 -10.04 10.27 -15.73
C SER A 54 -8.70 10.57 -15.03
N SER A 55 -7.63 10.79 -15.79
CA SER A 55 -6.34 11.21 -15.24
C SER A 55 -6.39 12.53 -14.47
N GLU A 56 -7.30 13.43 -14.86
CA GLU A 56 -7.47 14.74 -14.23
C GLU A 56 -8.17 14.60 -12.88
N THR A 57 -9.28 13.86 -12.83
CA THR A 57 -9.95 13.47 -11.57
C THR A 57 -8.99 12.71 -10.66
N ALA A 58 -8.17 11.81 -11.20
CA ALA A 58 -7.16 11.08 -10.43
C ALA A 58 -6.15 12.01 -9.75
N SER A 59 -5.73 13.06 -10.44
CA SER A 59 -4.79 14.06 -9.91
C SER A 59 -5.43 14.84 -8.76
N GLU A 60 -6.71 15.19 -8.87
CA GLU A 60 -7.46 15.81 -7.77
C GLU A 60 -7.58 14.87 -6.55
N ILE A 61 -7.89 13.59 -6.78
CA ILE A 61 -7.97 12.57 -5.72
C ILE A 61 -6.63 12.46 -4.98
N VAL A 62 -5.51 12.39 -5.71
CA VAL A 62 -4.17 12.34 -5.11
C VAL A 62 -3.88 13.59 -4.30
N GLY A 63 -4.30 14.77 -4.77
CA GLY A 63 -4.21 16.03 -4.02
C GLY A 63 -4.94 15.97 -2.67
N ILE A 64 -6.17 15.46 -2.66
CA ILE A 64 -6.97 15.28 -1.44
C ILE A 64 -6.30 14.29 -0.47
N VAL A 65 -5.82 13.16 -0.99
CA VAL A 65 -5.16 12.11 -0.20
C VAL A 65 -3.88 12.64 0.45
N ASN A 66 -3.04 13.34 -0.31
CA ASN A 66 -1.82 13.97 0.19
C ASN A 66 -2.10 15.07 1.21
N TYR A 67 -3.19 15.83 1.03
CA TYR A 67 -3.61 16.84 1.99
C TYR A 67 -3.91 16.21 3.36
N VAL A 68 -4.74 15.17 3.40
CA VAL A 68 -5.07 14.46 4.64
C VAL A 68 -3.82 13.84 5.27
N ASP A 69 -2.96 13.22 4.45
CA ASP A 69 -1.75 12.58 4.94
C ASP A 69 -0.71 13.59 5.46
N SER A 70 -0.70 14.83 4.97
CA SER A 70 0.26 15.86 5.40
C SER A 70 0.21 16.19 6.90
N PHE A 71 -0.93 15.95 7.56
CA PHE A 71 -1.09 16.18 8.99
C PHE A 71 -1.48 14.93 9.79
N LEU A 72 -2.11 13.93 9.17
CA LEU A 72 -2.38 12.65 9.85
C LEU A 72 -1.21 11.66 9.76
N ASN A 73 -0.44 11.70 8.68
CA ASN A 73 0.70 10.80 8.41
C ASN A 73 0.33 9.31 8.63
N ILE A 74 -0.76 8.88 8.00
CA ILE A 74 -1.37 7.54 8.16
C ILE A 74 -1.20 6.67 6.91
N ILE A 75 -0.75 7.23 5.79
CA ILE A 75 -0.59 6.54 4.52
C ILE A 75 0.86 6.11 4.37
N TYR A 76 1.13 4.86 4.70
CA TYR A 76 2.46 4.29 4.55
C TYR A 76 2.66 3.80 3.12
N PRO A 77 3.76 4.21 2.44
CA PRO A 77 4.07 3.65 1.14
C PRO A 77 4.27 2.15 1.31
N LYS A 78 3.51 1.35 0.55
CA LYS A 78 3.71 -0.09 0.50
C LYS A 78 5.13 -0.33 -0.03
N LYS A 79 6.03 -0.88 0.80
CA LYS A 79 7.30 -1.42 0.31
C LYS A 79 6.96 -2.48 -0.75
N SER A 80 7.13 -2.15 -2.02
CA SER A 80 6.92 -3.10 -3.10
C SER A 80 8.19 -3.93 -3.24
N LEU A 81 8.16 -5.13 -2.67
CA LEU A 81 9.11 -6.17 -3.07
C LEU A 81 8.68 -6.74 -4.42
N ASN A 82 9.64 -6.88 -5.31
CA ASN A 82 9.42 -7.62 -6.55
C ASN A 82 9.22 -9.09 -6.19
N THR A 83 8.02 -9.60 -6.43
CA THR A 83 7.62 -10.97 -6.11
C THR A 83 8.49 -11.99 -6.81
N ASP A 84 8.85 -11.76 -8.07
CA ASP A 84 9.66 -12.68 -8.88
C ASP A 84 11.08 -12.79 -8.31
N ILE A 85 11.66 -11.67 -7.86
CA ILE A 85 12.96 -11.68 -7.17
C ILE A 85 12.86 -12.43 -5.85
N MET A 86 11.78 -12.25 -5.10
CA MET A 86 11.60 -12.92 -3.82
C MET A 86 11.45 -14.44 -4.00
N ASP A 87 10.71 -14.87 -5.01
CA ASP A 87 10.53 -16.28 -5.35
C ASP A 87 11.86 -16.94 -5.74
N LEU A 88 12.71 -16.24 -6.53
CA LEU A 88 14.07 -16.69 -6.84
C LEU A 88 14.93 -16.83 -5.58
N VAL A 89 14.86 -15.88 -4.65
CA VAL A 89 15.62 -15.95 -3.38
C VAL A 89 15.17 -17.13 -2.52
N ILE A 90 13.86 -17.38 -2.46
CA ILE A 90 13.29 -18.54 -1.76
C ILE A 90 13.73 -19.85 -2.41
N GLU A 91 13.73 -19.93 -3.74
CA GLU A 91 14.19 -21.10 -4.49
C GLU A 91 15.66 -21.42 -4.18
N ILE A 92 16.55 -20.41 -4.24
CA ILE A 92 17.97 -20.55 -3.93
C ILE A 92 18.15 -21.04 -2.48
N ARG A 93 17.40 -20.49 -1.53
CA ARG A 93 17.43 -20.93 -0.12
C ARG A 93 16.98 -22.39 0.03
N ASN A 94 15.90 -22.77 -0.64
CA ASN A 94 15.36 -24.13 -0.59
C ASN A 94 16.32 -25.15 -1.20
N ARG A 95 16.98 -24.78 -2.30
CA ARG A 95 18.06 -25.57 -2.90
C ARG A 95 19.27 -25.70 -1.96
N ALA A 96 19.70 -24.62 -1.33
CA ALA A 96 20.78 -24.68 -0.35
C ALA A 96 20.44 -25.65 0.80
N ARG A 97 19.18 -25.65 1.27
CA ARG A 97 18.71 -26.58 2.30
C ARG A 97 18.67 -28.04 1.82
N SER A 98 18.22 -28.31 0.59
CA SER A 98 18.19 -29.67 0.03
C SER A 98 19.60 -30.23 -0.21
N GLU A 99 20.56 -29.37 -0.57
CA GLU A 99 21.98 -29.66 -0.70
C GLU A 99 22.72 -29.72 0.66
N LYS A 100 22.00 -29.58 1.80
CA LYS A 100 22.54 -29.52 3.17
C LYS A 100 23.53 -28.37 3.43
N ASN A 101 23.50 -27.33 2.60
CA ASN A 101 24.21 -26.07 2.82
C ASN A 101 23.40 -25.15 3.75
N TYR A 102 23.31 -25.56 5.02
CA TYR A 102 22.55 -24.81 6.04
C TYR A 102 23.12 -23.41 6.29
N ALA A 103 24.44 -23.24 6.18
CA ALA A 103 25.09 -21.95 6.36
C ALA A 103 24.60 -20.89 5.34
N LEU A 104 24.47 -21.27 4.06
CA LEU A 104 23.93 -20.36 3.03
C LEU A 104 22.43 -20.12 3.24
N SER A 105 21.66 -21.15 3.58
CA SER A 105 20.24 -21.02 3.89
C SER A 105 19.99 -20.03 5.03
N ASP A 106 20.74 -20.14 6.12
CA ASP A 106 20.64 -19.24 7.27
C ASP A 106 21.14 -17.83 6.96
N TYR A 107 22.19 -17.71 6.13
CA TYR A 107 22.66 -16.41 5.67
C TYR A 107 21.58 -15.66 4.88
N ILE A 108 20.89 -16.34 3.94
CA ILE A 108 19.79 -15.76 3.17
C ILE A 108 18.66 -15.32 4.10
N ARG A 109 18.24 -16.19 5.05
CA ARG A 109 17.20 -15.87 6.02
C ARG A 109 17.55 -14.62 6.84
N LYS A 110 18.78 -14.54 7.37
CA LYS A 110 19.24 -13.37 8.14
C LYS A 110 19.25 -12.09 7.30
N LYS A 111 19.69 -12.16 6.04
CA LYS A 111 19.70 -10.99 5.14
C LYS A 111 18.30 -10.49 4.82
N LEU A 112 17.32 -11.39 4.69
CA LEU A 112 15.92 -11.03 4.55
C LEU A 112 15.39 -10.37 5.84
N GLU A 113 15.68 -10.95 7.01
CA GLU A 113 15.26 -10.38 8.31
C GLU A 113 15.83 -8.96 8.53
N GLU A 114 17.10 -8.72 8.15
CA GLU A 114 17.74 -7.39 8.18
C GLU A 114 16.99 -6.35 7.30
N GLN A 115 16.27 -6.79 6.27
CA GLN A 115 15.43 -5.95 5.41
C GLN A 115 13.96 -5.91 5.86
N ASN A 116 13.65 -6.44 7.06
CA ASN A 116 12.31 -6.64 7.60
C ASN A 116 11.45 -7.62 6.81
N ILE A 117 12.07 -8.55 6.08
CA ILE A 117 11.39 -9.60 5.34
C ILE A 117 11.53 -10.88 6.14
N TYR A 118 10.40 -11.42 6.58
CA TYR A 118 10.34 -12.64 7.37
C TYR A 118 9.85 -13.77 6.50
N ILE A 119 10.39 -14.96 6.73
CA ILE A 119 10.04 -16.18 5.99
C ILE A 119 9.70 -17.30 6.97
N GLU A 120 8.69 -18.10 6.65
CA GLU A 120 8.26 -19.25 7.43
C GLU A 120 7.99 -20.43 6.51
N ASP A 121 8.42 -21.62 6.93
CA ASP A 121 8.16 -22.85 6.20
C ASP A 121 6.82 -23.44 6.65
N ASN A 122 5.88 -23.53 5.71
CA ASN A 122 4.56 -24.11 5.91
C ASN A 122 4.39 -25.31 4.97
N GLY A 123 4.77 -26.49 5.46
CA GLY A 123 4.79 -27.73 4.68
C GLY A 123 5.76 -27.64 3.51
N GLU A 124 5.24 -27.78 2.28
CA GLU A 124 6.04 -27.69 1.05
C GLU A 124 6.25 -26.25 0.55
N LYS A 125 5.64 -25.25 1.20
CA LYS A 125 5.70 -23.85 0.78
C LYS A 125 6.45 -23.01 1.79
N THR A 126 7.22 -22.03 1.31
CA THR A 126 7.76 -20.96 2.15
C THR A 126 6.87 -19.74 1.95
N ILE A 127 6.25 -19.27 3.04
CA ILE A 127 5.51 -18.02 3.07
C ILE A 127 6.43 -16.89 3.53
N TRP A 128 6.15 -15.66 3.10
CA TRP A 128 6.93 -14.50 3.50
C TRP A 128 6.07 -13.27 3.71
N TRP A 129 6.51 -12.36 4.58
CA TRP A 129 5.84 -11.09 4.84
C TRP A 129 6.85 -10.00 5.22
N ILE A 130 6.46 -8.74 4.98
CA ILE A 130 7.21 -7.59 5.45
C ILE A 130 6.69 -7.21 6.83
N LYS A 131 7.58 -7.13 7.81
CA LYS A 131 7.24 -6.53 9.10
C LYS A 131 7.30 -5.00 8.94
N ASN A 132 6.15 -4.37 9.12
CA ASN A 132 6.03 -2.92 9.27
C ASN A 132 6.49 -2.48 10.66
#